data_AF-A0A820QU62-F1
#
_entry.id   AF-A0A820QU62-F1
#
_cell.length_a   1.000
_cell.length_b   1.000
_cell.length_c   1.000
_cell.angle_alpha   90.00
_cell.angle_beta   90.00
_cell.angle_gamma   90.00
#
_symmetry.space_group_name_H-M   'P 1'
#
loop_
_entity.id
_entity.type
_entity.pdbx_description
1 polymer ?
#
loop_
_entity_poly.entity_id
_entity_poly.type
_entity_poly.pdbx_seq_one_letter_code
_entity_poly.pdbx_strand_id
1 'polypeptide(L)'
;MRDPQDAIITKISDNLKEFTCITFIPDLKRFQMDKFDDYLVSLFKRRVYDVAVSTGCKVTLNVKLKILGLNYGEKYINKSDLSKLHYGILMIMADQDQDGSHITSLVINFIHCKWPNLLKHDYIEVLITPILKVSKGLGTSTAKEAKEYFSNMDRHRIIFKYDSIKDDLAIQLAFNSALSDDRKDWIKWHTEDINQRREQNLPADYLYKKDTKQINFNDFINKELVIFSKPSTEHAIPSIMDVLKPDQRKIMFVCFTKSLICEIKVAQLAGKVAENSDYHHDEQSLTNTIVGLA
;
A
#
# COMPACT_ATOMS: atom_id res chain seq x y z
N MET A 1 -33.82 19.83 -9.71
CA MET A 1 -34.27 18.62 -8.99
C MET A 1 -34.58 17.55 -10.03
N ARG A 2 -33.84 16.43 -10.06
CA ARG A 2 -34.23 15.23 -10.80
C ARG A 2 -34.47 14.13 -9.77
N ASP A 3 -35.53 13.36 -9.96
CA ASP A 3 -35.91 12.20 -9.16
C ASP A 3 -34.73 11.22 -9.00
N PRO A 4 -34.61 10.52 -7.86
CA PRO A 4 -33.70 9.40 -7.69
C PRO A 4 -34.31 8.19 -8.44
N GLN A 5 -34.30 8.23 -9.77
CA GLN A 5 -34.66 7.06 -10.56
C GLN A 5 -33.54 6.02 -10.46
N ASP A 6 -33.95 4.77 -10.37
CA ASP A 6 -33.10 3.57 -10.32
C ASP A 6 -31.98 3.60 -11.37
N ALA A 7 -30.89 2.88 -11.09
CA ALA A 7 -29.74 2.79 -11.97
C ALA A 7 -30.15 2.48 -13.42
N ILE A 8 -29.83 3.38 -14.34
CA ILE A 8 -30.23 3.25 -15.75
C ILE A 8 -29.23 2.33 -16.45
N ILE A 9 -29.71 1.21 -17.00
CA ILE A 9 -28.93 0.28 -17.80
C ILE A 9 -29.19 0.56 -19.28
N THR A 10 -28.18 1.08 -19.98
CA THR A 10 -28.22 1.30 -21.44
C THR A 10 -27.31 0.32 -22.16
N LYS A 11 -27.84 -0.36 -23.19
CA LYS A 11 -27.05 -1.12 -24.16
C LYS A 11 -26.38 -0.15 -25.14
N ILE A 12 -25.07 -0.28 -25.34
CA ILE A 12 -24.29 0.52 -26.29
C ILE A 12 -24.13 -0.30 -27.59
N SER A 13 -24.27 0.36 -28.74
CA SER A 13 -24.39 -0.22 -30.10
C SER A 13 -23.25 -1.15 -30.54
N ASP A 14 -23.59 -2.06 -31.46
CA ASP A 14 -22.95 -3.33 -31.88
C ASP A 14 -21.48 -3.33 -32.38
N ASN A 15 -20.72 -2.23 -32.27
CA ASN A 15 -19.33 -2.15 -32.75
C ASN A 15 -18.26 -2.04 -31.65
N LEU A 16 -18.64 -2.16 -30.37
CA LEU A 16 -17.73 -2.23 -29.23
C LEU A 16 -18.03 -3.49 -28.41
N LYS A 17 -16.99 -4.11 -27.82
CA LYS A 17 -17.13 -5.28 -26.92
C LYS A 17 -18.28 -5.05 -25.95
N GLU A 18 -19.21 -6.00 -25.82
CA GLU A 18 -20.35 -5.90 -24.92
C GLU A 18 -19.89 -5.52 -23.50
N PHE A 19 -20.28 -4.34 -23.02
CA PHE A 19 -20.10 -3.94 -21.62
C PHE A 19 -21.38 -3.31 -21.10
N THR A 20 -21.70 -3.61 -19.84
CA THR A 20 -22.81 -2.97 -19.13
C THR A 20 -22.30 -1.70 -18.47
N CYS A 21 -22.74 -0.54 -18.96
CA CYS A 21 -22.50 0.72 -18.29
C CYS A 21 -23.60 0.95 -17.24
N ILE A 22 -23.22 1.07 -15.97
CA ILE A 22 -24.13 1.45 -14.89
C ILE A 22 -23.78 2.87 -14.48
N THR A 23 -24.73 3.79 -14.62
CA THR A 23 -24.64 5.15 -14.08
C THR A 23 -25.66 5.27 -12.96
N PHE A 24 -25.21 5.68 -11.77
CA PHE A 24 -26.09 5.95 -10.65
C PHE A 24 -25.72 7.27 -9.98
N ILE A 25 -26.73 7.93 -9.41
CA ILE A 25 -26.55 9.10 -8.57
C ILE A 25 -26.85 8.63 -7.14
N PRO A 26 -25.85 8.65 -6.23
CA PRO A 26 -26.08 8.26 -4.84
C PRO A 26 -27.06 9.22 -4.19
N ASP A 27 -27.86 8.71 -3.25
CA ASP A 27 -28.77 9.53 -2.46
C ASP A 27 -27.99 10.36 -1.42
N LEU A 28 -27.41 11.47 -1.88
CA LEU A 28 -26.57 12.35 -1.07
C LEU A 28 -27.34 12.95 0.11
N LYS A 29 -28.65 13.16 -0.03
CA LYS A 29 -29.51 13.69 1.05
C LYS A 29 -29.62 12.74 2.22
N ARG A 30 -29.72 11.43 1.96
CA ARG A 30 -29.69 10.40 3.00
C ARG A 30 -28.41 10.46 3.84
N PHE A 31 -27.31 10.92 3.26
CA PHE A 31 -26.02 11.07 3.92
C PHE A 31 -25.73 12.51 4.39
N GLN A 32 -26.70 13.42 4.29
CA GLN A 32 -26.54 14.84 4.63
C GLN A 32 -25.39 15.53 3.86
N MET A 33 -25.20 15.13 2.60
CA MET A 33 -24.18 15.66 1.70
C MET A 33 -24.83 16.39 0.52
N ASP A 34 -24.17 17.45 0.05
CA ASP A 34 -24.60 18.17 -1.17
C ASP A 34 -23.84 17.71 -2.42
N LYS A 35 -22.59 17.27 -2.23
CA LYS A 35 -21.69 16.73 -3.25
C LYS A 35 -20.69 15.80 -2.58
N PHE A 36 -20.05 14.94 -3.38
CA PHE A 36 -18.82 14.30 -2.92
C PHE A 36 -17.70 15.34 -2.85
N ASP A 37 -17.00 15.36 -1.72
CA ASP A 37 -15.77 16.13 -1.58
C ASP A 37 -14.62 15.43 -2.33
N ASP A 38 -13.54 16.18 -2.58
CA ASP A 38 -12.41 15.67 -3.34
C ASP A 38 -11.72 14.48 -2.64
N TYR A 39 -11.80 14.43 -1.31
CA TYR A 39 -11.26 13.36 -0.50
C TYR A 39 -12.02 12.04 -0.70
N LEU A 40 -13.35 12.06 -0.62
CA LEU A 40 -14.22 10.90 -0.81
C LEU A 40 -14.15 10.40 -2.25
N VAL A 41 -14.05 11.32 -3.23
CA VAL A 41 -13.75 10.96 -4.62
C VAL A 41 -12.38 10.28 -4.73
N SER A 42 -11.36 10.77 -4.03
CA SER A 42 -10.03 10.16 -4.01
C SER A 42 -10.06 8.76 -3.38
N LEU A 43 -10.86 8.58 -2.32
CA LEU A 43 -11.06 7.32 -1.64
C LEU A 43 -11.76 6.31 -2.56
N PHE A 44 -12.82 6.71 -3.26
CA PHE A 44 -13.48 5.85 -4.24
C PHE A 44 -12.57 5.50 -5.41
N LYS A 45 -11.77 6.44 -5.92
CA LYS A 45 -10.75 6.14 -6.94
C LYS A 45 -9.75 5.11 -6.43
N ARG A 46 -9.25 5.27 -5.20
CA ARG A 46 -8.35 4.30 -4.55
C ARG A 46 -9.01 2.92 -4.43
N ARG A 47 -10.26 2.85 -3.96
CA ARG A 47 -10.99 1.58 -3.85
C ARG A 47 -11.29 0.93 -5.20
N VAL A 48 -11.54 1.72 -6.24
CA VAL A 48 -11.65 1.20 -7.62
C VAL A 48 -10.31 0.63 -8.09
N TYR A 49 -9.18 1.25 -7.75
CA TYR A 49 -7.87 0.69 -8.03
C TYR A 49 -7.62 -0.60 -7.24
N ASP A 50 -7.91 -0.63 -5.95
CA ASP A 50 -7.77 -1.83 -5.11
C ASP A 50 -8.60 -2.98 -5.69
N VAL A 51 -9.86 -2.74 -6.05
CA VAL A 51 -10.73 -3.73 -6.69
C VAL A 51 -10.20 -4.14 -8.06
N ALA A 52 -9.65 -3.21 -8.86
CA ALA A 52 -9.07 -3.51 -10.18
C ALA A 52 -7.80 -4.38 -10.10
N VAL A 53 -7.03 -4.24 -9.02
CA VAL A 53 -5.83 -5.01 -8.74
C VAL A 53 -6.18 -6.36 -8.09
N SER A 54 -7.15 -6.40 -7.19
CA SER A 54 -7.53 -7.61 -6.44
C SER A 54 -8.53 -8.51 -7.17
N THR A 55 -9.31 -7.99 -8.12
CA THR A 55 -10.27 -8.78 -8.89
C THR A 55 -9.76 -9.07 -10.29
N GLY A 56 -10.02 -10.28 -10.80
CA GLY A 56 -9.72 -10.66 -12.19
C GLY A 56 -10.50 -9.89 -13.26
N CYS A 57 -11.29 -8.88 -12.87
CA CYS A 57 -12.06 -8.04 -13.78
C CYS A 57 -11.14 -7.23 -14.69
N LYS A 58 -11.55 -7.09 -15.96
CA LYS A 58 -10.84 -6.31 -16.97
C LYS A 58 -11.14 -4.82 -16.79
N VAL A 59 -10.58 -4.21 -15.74
CA VAL A 59 -10.66 -2.77 -15.52
C VAL A 59 -9.66 -2.08 -16.44
N THR A 60 -10.13 -1.12 -17.25
CA THR A 60 -9.30 -0.36 -18.19
C THR A 60 -8.97 1.00 -17.58
N LEU A 61 -7.73 1.18 -17.15
CA LEU A 61 -7.26 2.36 -16.42
C LEU A 61 -6.76 3.40 -17.45
N ASN A 62 -7.70 4.10 -18.09
CA ASN A 62 -7.48 4.79 -19.37
C ASN A 62 -6.45 5.93 -19.42
N VAL A 63 -5.96 6.44 -18.29
CA VAL A 63 -5.08 7.64 -18.29
C VAL A 63 -3.60 7.31 -18.01
N LYS A 64 -3.29 6.35 -17.13
CA LYS A 64 -1.90 6.10 -16.68
C LYS A 64 -1.15 5.04 -17.48
N LEU A 65 -1.82 4.06 -18.08
CA LEU A 65 -1.18 2.98 -18.85
C LEU A 65 -0.57 3.46 -20.18
N LYS A 66 -1.14 4.53 -20.77
CA LYS A 66 -0.59 5.17 -21.97
C LYS A 66 0.82 5.72 -21.76
N ILE A 67 1.17 6.11 -20.53
CA ILE A 67 2.51 6.63 -20.23
C ILE A 67 3.55 5.53 -20.45
N LEU A 68 3.27 4.32 -19.96
CA LEU A 68 4.18 3.17 -20.06
C LEU A 68 4.13 2.47 -21.43
N GLY A 69 3.12 2.74 -22.26
CA GLY A 69 2.88 2.00 -23.50
C GLY A 69 2.34 0.58 -23.26
N LEU A 70 1.72 0.36 -22.10
CA LEU A 70 1.15 -0.94 -21.72
C LEU A 70 -0.22 -1.14 -22.37
N ASN A 71 -0.37 -2.23 -23.11
CA ASN A 71 -1.58 -2.59 -23.84
C ASN A 71 -2.19 -3.88 -23.28
N TYR A 72 -3.50 -3.85 -23.03
CA TYR A 72 -4.23 -5.03 -22.59
C TYR A 72 -4.33 -6.06 -23.71
N GLY A 73 -3.89 -7.30 -23.45
CA GLY A 73 -3.90 -8.41 -24.40
C GLY A 73 -2.54 -8.75 -25.01
N GLU A 74 -1.58 -7.83 -24.92
CA GLU A 74 -0.18 -8.12 -25.23
C GLU A 74 0.43 -8.96 -24.10
N LYS A 75 1.30 -9.93 -24.45
CA LYS A 75 1.93 -10.83 -23.48
C LYS A 75 3.36 -10.44 -23.10
N TYR A 76 4.01 -9.55 -23.86
CA TYR A 76 5.37 -9.07 -23.62
C TYR A 76 6.39 -10.19 -23.36
N ILE A 77 6.54 -11.11 -24.31
CA ILE A 77 7.40 -12.31 -24.15
C ILE A 77 8.78 -12.08 -24.77
N ASN A 78 8.81 -11.42 -25.93
CA ASN A 78 10.02 -11.28 -26.73
C ASN A 78 10.54 -9.84 -26.72
N LYS A 79 11.80 -9.65 -27.09
CA LYS A 79 12.41 -8.32 -27.23
C LYS A 79 11.63 -7.39 -28.17
N SER A 80 11.00 -7.93 -29.21
CA SER A 80 10.13 -7.16 -30.12
C SER A 80 8.89 -6.62 -29.41
N ASP A 81 8.30 -7.38 -28.50
CA ASP A 81 7.16 -6.91 -27.70
C ASP A 81 7.58 -5.86 -26.67
N LEU A 82 8.74 -6.05 -26.05
CA LEU A 82 9.30 -5.07 -25.10
C LEU A 82 9.61 -3.73 -25.78
N SER A 83 9.99 -3.74 -27.07
CA SER A 83 10.23 -2.50 -27.83
C SER A 83 8.97 -1.67 -28.07
N LYS A 84 7.77 -2.22 -27.85
CA LYS A 84 6.49 -1.49 -27.92
C LYS A 84 6.24 -0.63 -26.68
N LEU A 85 6.94 -0.89 -25.58
CA LEU A 85 6.83 -0.09 -24.35
C LEU A 85 7.55 1.24 -24.54
N HIS A 86 7.00 2.32 -23.97
CA HIS A 86 7.67 3.62 -24.03
C HIS A 86 8.88 3.70 -23.10
N TYR A 87 8.86 2.90 -22.03
CA TYR A 87 9.91 2.83 -21.02
C TYR A 87 10.34 1.37 -20.85
N GLY A 88 11.66 1.15 -20.76
CA GLY A 88 12.21 -0.19 -20.56
C GLY A 88 12.15 -0.67 -19.11
N ILE A 89 11.96 0.24 -18.14
CA ILE A 89 11.98 -0.04 -16.71
C ILE A 89 10.94 0.81 -15.99
N LEU A 90 10.25 0.20 -15.04
CA LEU A 90 9.38 0.84 -14.05
C LEU A 90 10.11 0.94 -12.71
N MET A 91 10.55 2.14 -12.37
CA MET A 91 11.14 2.43 -11.06
C MET A 91 10.05 2.89 -10.08
N ILE A 92 9.92 2.18 -8.97
CA ILE A 92 9.00 2.48 -7.88
C ILE A 92 9.77 3.23 -6.79
N MET A 93 9.25 4.40 -6.40
CA MET A 93 9.76 5.17 -5.28
C MET A 93 8.61 5.36 -4.30
N ALA A 94 8.75 4.73 -3.14
CA ALA A 94 7.82 4.86 -2.03
C ALA A 94 8.62 5.20 -0.77
N ASP A 95 7.95 5.72 0.25
CA ASP A 95 8.58 5.99 1.54
C ASP A 95 9.11 4.67 2.14
N GLN A 96 10.25 4.75 2.84
CA GLN A 96 10.88 3.57 3.43
C GLN A 96 10.20 3.23 4.77
N ASP A 97 8.91 2.94 4.69
CA ASP A 97 8.04 2.48 5.77
C ASP A 97 7.24 1.25 5.32
N GLN A 98 6.42 0.74 6.23
CA GLN A 98 5.62 -0.46 5.98
C GLN A 98 4.55 -0.23 4.90
N ASP A 99 3.99 0.98 4.83
CA ASP A 99 2.97 1.35 3.84
C ASP A 99 3.59 1.46 2.43
N GLY A 100 4.81 1.97 2.31
CA GLY A 100 5.56 2.02 1.07
C GLY A 100 5.91 0.63 0.54
N SER A 101 6.24 -0.31 1.42
CA SER A 101 6.41 -1.73 1.07
C SER A 101 5.10 -2.38 0.60
N HIS A 102 3.97 -1.99 1.17
CA HIS A 102 2.65 -2.41 0.68
C HIS A 102 2.26 -1.77 -0.67
N ILE A 103 2.59 -0.49 -0.90
CA ILE A 103 2.36 0.16 -2.21
C ILE A 103 3.21 -0.51 -3.29
N THR A 104 4.48 -0.78 -2.99
CA THR A 104 5.40 -1.45 -3.91
C THR A 104 4.88 -2.83 -4.29
N SER A 105 4.41 -3.61 -3.30
CA SER A 105 3.87 -4.95 -3.53
C SER A 105 2.55 -4.92 -4.33
N LEU A 106 1.68 -3.92 -4.14
CA LEU A 106 0.47 -3.73 -4.95
C LEU A 106 0.80 -3.44 -6.43
N VAL A 107 1.83 -2.63 -6.70
CA VAL A 107 2.29 -2.37 -8.08
C VAL A 107 2.85 -3.65 -8.70
N ILE A 108 3.65 -4.41 -7.96
CA ILE A 108 4.16 -5.71 -8.39
C ILE A 108 3.00 -6.67 -8.72
N ASN A 109 2.01 -6.77 -7.83
CA ASN A 109 0.83 -7.61 -8.04
C ASN A 109 0.02 -7.16 -9.27
N PHE A 110 -0.11 -5.85 -9.49
CA PHE A 110 -0.77 -5.33 -10.68
C PHE A 110 -0.08 -5.78 -11.98
N ILE A 111 1.25 -5.65 -12.05
CA ILE A 111 2.01 -6.12 -13.21
C ILE A 111 1.94 -7.65 -13.31
N HIS A 112 2.03 -8.38 -12.21
CA HIS A 112 1.92 -9.84 -12.18
C HIS A 112 0.57 -10.34 -12.72
N CYS A 113 -0.53 -9.73 -12.28
CA CYS A 113 -1.87 -10.09 -12.69
C CYS A 113 -2.15 -9.80 -14.18
N LYS A 114 -1.61 -8.70 -14.72
CA LYS A 114 -1.95 -8.26 -16.08
C LYS A 114 -0.91 -8.68 -17.12
N TRP A 115 0.37 -8.70 -16.76
CA TRP A 115 1.50 -8.96 -17.65
C TRP A 115 2.64 -9.71 -16.92
N PRO A 116 2.43 -10.97 -16.52
CA PRO A 116 3.38 -11.73 -15.69
C PRO A 116 4.77 -11.89 -16.33
N ASN A 117 4.86 -11.93 -17.66
CA ASN A 117 6.15 -12.06 -18.34
C ASN A 117 7.05 -10.83 -18.14
N LEU A 118 6.51 -9.65 -17.83
CA LEU A 118 7.33 -8.46 -17.55
C LEU A 118 8.21 -8.66 -16.32
N LEU A 119 7.77 -9.44 -15.32
CA LEU A 119 8.59 -9.73 -14.14
C LEU A 119 9.85 -10.51 -14.51
N LYS A 120 9.81 -11.29 -15.60
CA LYS A 120 10.94 -12.09 -16.11
C LYS A 120 11.97 -11.28 -16.91
N HIS A 121 11.71 -9.99 -17.12
CA HIS A 121 12.52 -9.11 -17.97
C HIS A 121 13.19 -7.97 -17.19
N ASP A 122 13.43 -8.14 -15.89
CA ASP A 122 14.03 -7.12 -15.00
C ASP A 122 13.33 -5.74 -15.11
N TYR A 123 12.02 -5.75 -15.39
CA TYR A 123 11.25 -4.54 -15.72
C TYR A 123 10.97 -3.68 -14.49
N ILE A 124 11.06 -4.22 -13.28
CA ILE A 124 10.70 -3.52 -12.03
C ILE A 124 11.95 -3.25 -11.21
N GLU A 125 12.05 -2.02 -10.73
CA GLU A 125 13.09 -1.58 -9.82
C GLU A 125 12.50 -0.75 -8.69
N VAL A 126 13.16 -0.74 -7.55
CA VAL A 126 12.81 0.15 -6.43
C VAL A 126 13.98 1.06 -6.12
N LEU A 127 13.65 2.31 -5.81
CA LEU A 127 14.59 3.27 -5.28
C LEU A 127 14.37 3.41 -3.76
N ILE A 128 15.32 2.92 -2.96
CA ILE A 128 15.21 2.90 -1.49
C ILE A 128 15.81 4.14 -0.84
N THR A 129 15.07 4.79 0.05
CA THR A 129 15.57 5.94 0.82
C THR A 129 16.10 5.49 2.19
N PRO A 130 17.08 6.19 2.79
CA PRO A 130 17.61 5.81 4.10
C PRO A 130 16.54 5.98 5.20
N ILE A 131 16.35 4.95 6.04
CA ILE A 131 15.36 4.95 7.14
C ILE A 131 15.75 5.92 8.27
N LEU A 132 17.01 5.83 8.73
CA LEU A 132 17.51 6.64 9.83
C LEU A 132 18.63 7.55 9.33
N LYS A 133 18.44 8.84 9.56
CA LYS A 133 19.44 9.87 9.27
C LYS A 133 19.72 10.69 10.52
N VAL A 134 20.89 10.49 11.11
CA VAL A 134 21.36 11.31 12.23
C VAL A 134 21.97 12.58 11.65
N SER A 135 21.30 13.72 11.82
CA SER A 135 21.80 15.04 11.42
C SER A 135 21.79 15.99 12.62
N LYS A 136 22.70 16.97 12.65
CA LYS A 136 22.82 17.97 13.73
C LYS A 136 21.79 19.13 13.61
N GLY A 137 20.62 18.92 12.99
CA GLY A 137 19.63 19.98 12.71
C GLY A 137 18.20 19.46 12.59
N LEU A 138 17.23 20.38 12.37
CA LEU A 138 15.81 20.05 12.20
C LEU A 138 15.61 19.12 11.01
N GLY A 139 15.12 17.91 11.29
CA GLY A 139 14.98 16.83 10.32
C GLY A 139 13.98 17.15 9.22
N THR A 140 14.48 17.32 8.00
CA THR A 140 13.75 17.11 6.75
C THR A 140 14.77 17.03 5.62
N SER A 141 14.58 16.09 4.69
CA SER A 141 15.47 15.92 3.54
C SER A 141 15.44 17.18 2.68
N THR A 142 16.53 17.95 2.64
CA THR A 142 16.56 19.20 1.87
C THR A 142 16.79 18.92 0.38
N ALA A 143 16.42 19.87 -0.50
CA ALA A 143 16.63 19.73 -1.94
C ALA A 143 18.12 19.50 -2.32
N LYS A 144 19.07 19.94 -1.47
CA LYS A 144 20.50 19.66 -1.64
C LYS A 144 20.82 18.19 -1.41
N GLU A 145 20.19 17.58 -0.42
CA GLU A 145 20.39 16.17 -0.07
C GLU A 145 19.74 15.24 -1.10
N ALA A 146 18.60 15.64 -1.66
CA ALA A 146 18.02 14.95 -2.80
C ALA A 146 19.01 14.91 -3.98
N LYS A 147 19.69 16.03 -4.28
CA LYS A 147 20.73 16.05 -5.33
C LYS A 147 21.89 15.12 -5.01
N GLU A 148 22.37 15.08 -3.77
CA GLU A 148 23.44 14.16 -3.35
C GLU A 148 23.01 12.69 -3.43
N TYR A 149 21.75 12.42 -3.09
CA TYR A 149 21.13 11.10 -3.18
C TYR A 149 21.02 10.61 -4.63
N PHE A 150 20.49 11.44 -5.53
CA PHE A 150 20.44 11.14 -6.96
C PHE A 150 21.84 11.09 -7.61
N SER A 151 22.82 11.81 -7.06
CA SER A 151 24.22 11.70 -7.50
C SER A 151 24.80 10.30 -7.23
N ASN A 152 24.27 9.59 -6.22
CA ASN A 152 24.62 8.21 -5.88
C ASN A 152 23.44 7.24 -6.13
N MET A 153 22.69 7.45 -7.22
CA MET A 153 21.48 6.67 -7.52
C MET A 153 21.77 5.17 -7.61
N ASP A 154 22.91 4.77 -8.17
CA ASP A 154 23.29 3.36 -8.30
C ASP A 154 23.34 2.64 -6.95
N ARG A 155 23.64 3.34 -5.86
CA ARG A 155 23.64 2.78 -4.50
C ARG A 155 22.24 2.44 -4.00
N HIS A 156 21.26 3.26 -4.37
CA HIS A 156 19.90 3.21 -3.83
C HIS A 156 18.93 2.47 -4.75
N ARG A 157 19.38 2.18 -5.97
CA ARG A 157 18.63 1.42 -6.98
C ARG A 157 18.76 -0.07 -6.71
N ILE A 158 17.61 -0.75 -6.61
CA ILE A 158 17.52 -2.18 -6.41
C ILE A 158 16.66 -2.78 -7.51
N ILE A 159 17.20 -3.79 -8.18
CA ILE A 159 16.54 -4.47 -9.30
C ILE A 159 15.78 -5.69 -8.77
N PHE A 160 14.53 -5.85 -9.21
CA PHE A 160 13.81 -7.10 -8.97
C PHE A 160 14.17 -8.13 -10.02
N LYS A 161 14.76 -9.23 -9.56
CA LYS A 161 15.12 -10.40 -10.37
C LYS A 161 14.09 -11.48 -10.15
N TYR A 162 13.43 -11.89 -11.23
CA TYR A 162 12.64 -13.11 -11.22
C TYR A 162 13.59 -14.31 -11.31
N ASP A 163 13.45 -15.24 -10.37
CA ASP A 163 14.27 -16.44 -10.28
C ASP A 163 13.48 -17.67 -10.70
N SER A 164 12.33 -17.91 -10.06
CA SER A 164 11.59 -19.16 -10.26
C SER A 164 10.10 -19.01 -9.99
N ILE A 165 9.34 -20.09 -10.21
CA ILE A 165 7.89 -20.12 -9.93
C ILE A 165 7.54 -19.81 -8.46
N LYS A 166 8.52 -19.88 -7.56
CA LYS A 166 8.36 -19.45 -6.16
C LYS A 166 7.97 -17.98 -6.06
N ASP A 167 8.45 -17.15 -6.97
CA ASP A 167 8.10 -15.73 -7.04
C ASP A 167 6.62 -15.53 -7.36
N ASP A 168 6.09 -16.29 -8.33
CA ASP A 168 4.66 -16.28 -8.66
C ASP A 168 3.81 -16.75 -7.47
N LEU A 169 4.23 -17.84 -6.82
CA LEU A 169 3.52 -18.40 -5.66
C LEU A 169 3.52 -17.44 -4.48
N ALA A 170 4.64 -16.75 -4.21
CA ALA A 170 4.73 -15.77 -3.14
C ALA A 170 3.81 -14.57 -3.38
N ILE A 171 3.76 -14.05 -4.61
CA ILE A 171 2.84 -12.96 -4.98
C ILE A 171 1.38 -13.42 -4.83
N GLN A 172 1.06 -14.63 -5.29
CA GLN A 172 -0.27 -15.19 -5.14
C GLN A 172 -0.66 -15.37 -3.67
N LEU A 173 0.21 -15.89 -2.82
CA LEU A 173 -0.03 -16.02 -1.37
C LEU A 173 -0.40 -14.67 -0.75
N ALA A 174 0.34 -13.61 -1.11
CA ALA A 174 0.13 -12.27 -0.58
C ALA A 174 -1.22 -11.66 -0.99
N PHE A 175 -1.65 -11.82 -2.25
CA PHE A 175 -2.76 -11.04 -2.82
C PHE A 175 -4.00 -11.82 -3.21
N ASN A 176 -3.93 -13.14 -3.35
CA ASN A 176 -5.08 -13.94 -3.72
C ASN A 176 -6.06 -14.05 -2.56
N SER A 177 -7.30 -13.62 -2.76
CA SER A 177 -8.34 -13.67 -1.73
C SER A 177 -8.64 -15.08 -1.25
N ALA A 178 -8.44 -16.11 -2.08
CA ALA A 178 -8.68 -17.50 -1.73
C ALA A 178 -7.64 -18.09 -0.75
N LEU A 179 -6.45 -17.48 -0.64
CA LEU A 179 -5.34 -17.95 0.20
C LEU A 179 -5.30 -17.23 1.56
N SER A 180 -6.46 -16.81 2.08
CA SER A 180 -6.53 -16.07 3.35
C SER A 180 -6.09 -16.90 4.55
N ASP A 181 -6.35 -18.21 4.54
CA ASP A 181 -5.93 -19.10 5.62
C ASP A 181 -4.42 -19.37 5.55
N ASP A 182 -3.88 -19.59 4.35
CA ASP A 182 -2.42 -19.75 4.15
C ASP A 182 -1.65 -18.51 4.61
N ARG A 183 -2.22 -17.30 4.45
CA ARG A 183 -1.62 -16.07 4.99
C ARG A 183 -1.52 -16.06 6.51
N LYS A 184 -2.43 -16.73 7.23
CA LYS A 184 -2.36 -16.83 8.70
C LYS A 184 -1.15 -17.65 9.10
N ASP A 185 -0.96 -18.80 8.46
CA ASP A 185 0.18 -19.66 8.69
C ASP A 185 1.50 -18.99 8.28
N TRP A 186 1.48 -18.22 7.19
CA TRP A 186 2.62 -17.42 6.75
C TRP A 186 3.05 -16.35 7.77
N ILE A 187 2.10 -15.57 8.31
CA ILE A 187 2.38 -14.56 9.34
C ILE A 187 2.85 -15.23 10.65
N LYS A 188 2.26 -16.39 10.98
CA LYS A 188 2.64 -17.18 12.14
C LYS A 188 4.09 -17.67 12.02
N TRP A 189 4.45 -18.30 10.89
CA TRP A 189 5.79 -18.77 10.60
C TRP A 189 6.83 -17.64 10.73
N HIS A 190 6.57 -16.48 10.14
CA HIS A 190 7.48 -15.34 10.25
C HIS A 190 7.64 -14.84 11.69
N THR A 191 6.56 -14.85 12.48
CA THR A 191 6.61 -14.49 13.90
C THR A 191 7.43 -15.49 14.71
N GLU A 192 7.30 -16.78 14.42
CA GLU A 192 8.07 -17.85 15.04
C GLU A 192 9.57 -17.74 14.69
N ASP A 193 9.91 -17.47 13.43
CA ASP A 193 11.31 -17.24 13.00
C ASP A 193 11.96 -16.07 13.77
N ILE A 194 11.25 -14.95 13.92
CA ILE A 194 11.73 -13.80 14.71
C ILE A 194 11.97 -14.21 16.17
N ASN A 195 11.04 -14.94 16.76
CA ASN A 195 11.14 -15.34 18.17
C ASN A 195 12.31 -16.32 18.38
N GLN A 196 12.46 -17.32 17.51
CA GLN A 196 13.58 -18.27 17.58
C GLN A 196 14.93 -17.56 17.44
N ARG A 197 15.06 -16.62 16.51
CA ARG A 197 16.29 -15.82 16.37
C ARG A 197 16.60 -15.01 17.64
N ARG A 198 15.58 -14.43 18.27
CA ARG A 198 15.75 -13.69 19.54
C ARG A 198 16.21 -14.61 20.67
N GLU A 199 15.62 -15.79 20.81
CA GLU A 199 16.02 -16.80 21.80
C GLU A 199 17.48 -17.24 21.59
N GLN A 200 17.91 -17.34 20.33
CA GLN A 200 19.26 -17.71 19.95
C GLN A 200 20.25 -16.52 19.91
N ASN A 201 19.83 -15.31 20.30
CA ASN A 201 20.62 -14.07 20.18
C ASN A 201 21.20 -13.82 18.77
N LEU A 202 20.49 -14.26 17.74
CA LEU A 202 20.84 -14.02 16.34
C LEU A 202 20.34 -12.65 15.89
N PRO A 203 21.08 -11.97 15.00
CA PRO A 203 20.61 -10.70 14.43
C PRO A 203 19.34 -10.91 13.59
N ALA A 204 18.50 -9.87 13.58
CA ALA A 204 17.35 -9.82 12.68
C ALA A 204 17.82 -9.87 11.21
N ASP A 205 17.08 -10.61 10.38
CA ASP A 205 17.34 -10.64 8.94
C ASP A 205 16.67 -9.45 8.28
N TYR A 206 17.46 -8.64 7.58
CA TYR A 206 16.97 -7.50 6.82
C TYR A 206 17.22 -7.73 5.34
N LEU A 207 16.24 -7.37 4.51
CA LEU A 207 16.31 -7.54 3.06
C LEU A 207 17.39 -6.62 2.45
N TYR A 208 17.40 -5.36 2.83
CA TYR A 208 18.29 -4.34 2.28
C TYR A 208 19.60 -4.27 3.07
N LYS A 209 20.65 -4.93 2.56
CA LYS A 209 22.02 -4.82 3.06
C LYS A 209 22.77 -3.73 2.29
N LYS A 210 23.92 -3.28 2.81
CA LYS A 210 24.70 -2.16 2.23
C LYS A 210 25.03 -2.34 0.74
N ASP A 211 25.22 -3.58 0.30
CA ASP A 211 25.64 -3.93 -1.06
C ASP A 211 24.54 -4.61 -1.88
N THR A 212 23.29 -4.62 -1.38
CA THR A 212 22.16 -5.23 -2.10
C THR A 212 21.84 -4.42 -3.35
N LYS A 213 22.09 -5.00 -4.53
CA LYS A 213 21.72 -4.42 -5.84
C LYS A 213 20.51 -5.08 -6.47
N GLN A 214 20.23 -6.30 -6.05
CA GLN A 214 19.23 -7.17 -6.66
C GLN A 214 18.52 -7.95 -5.56
N ILE A 215 17.21 -8.10 -5.71
CA ILE A 215 16.37 -8.91 -4.81
C ILE A 215 15.36 -9.71 -5.63
N ASN A 216 14.89 -10.79 -5.03
CA ASN A 216 13.90 -11.68 -5.59
C ASN A 216 12.51 -11.26 -5.13
N PHE A 217 11.47 -11.54 -5.91
CA PHE A 217 10.10 -11.25 -5.49
C PHE A 217 9.72 -12.08 -4.25
N ASN A 218 10.11 -13.35 -4.20
CA ASN A 218 9.90 -14.22 -3.04
C ASN A 218 10.53 -13.65 -1.77
N ASP A 219 11.76 -13.15 -1.84
CA ASP A 219 12.44 -12.55 -0.69
C ASP A 219 11.78 -11.24 -0.26
N PHE A 220 11.37 -10.41 -1.22
CA PHE A 220 10.65 -9.18 -0.93
C PHE A 220 9.31 -9.45 -0.22
N ILE A 221 8.52 -10.40 -0.70
CA ILE A 221 7.25 -10.77 -0.05
C ILE A 221 7.52 -11.29 1.38
N ASN A 222 8.43 -12.26 1.52
CA ASN A 222 8.64 -12.96 2.79
C ASN A 222 9.52 -12.24 3.81
N LYS A 223 10.24 -11.18 3.42
CA LYS A 223 11.12 -10.43 4.34
C LYS A 223 10.70 -8.97 4.51
N GLU A 224 10.01 -8.37 3.54
CA GLU A 224 9.61 -6.96 3.60
C GLU A 224 8.10 -6.81 3.74
N LEU A 225 7.31 -7.43 2.84
CA LEU A 225 5.85 -7.29 2.87
C LEU A 225 5.23 -7.93 4.12
N VAL A 226 5.76 -9.05 4.59
CA VAL A 226 5.27 -9.71 5.81
C VAL A 226 5.37 -8.80 7.04
N ILE A 227 6.35 -7.89 7.07
CA ILE A 227 6.54 -6.92 8.16
C ILE A 227 5.38 -5.93 8.21
N PHE A 228 4.75 -5.60 7.07
CA PHE A 228 3.53 -4.79 7.01
C PHE A 228 2.28 -5.56 7.48
N SER A 229 2.17 -6.84 7.13
CA SER A 229 0.96 -7.65 7.38
C SER A 229 0.61 -7.77 8.88
N LYS A 230 1.61 -7.88 9.75
CA LYS A 230 1.39 -8.02 11.19
C LYS A 230 0.86 -6.74 11.85
N PRO A 231 1.53 -5.58 11.76
CA PRO A 231 1.02 -4.31 12.29
C PRO A 231 -0.33 -3.91 11.70
N SER A 232 -0.55 -4.17 10.40
CA SER A 232 -1.87 -3.95 9.77
C SER A 232 -2.99 -4.75 10.46
N THR A 233 -2.69 -6.00 10.83
CA THR A 233 -3.63 -6.85 11.59
C THR A 233 -3.78 -6.37 13.04
N GLU A 234 -2.70 -6.00 13.71
CA GLU A 234 -2.71 -5.49 15.09
C GLU A 234 -3.47 -4.15 15.22
N HIS A 235 -3.38 -3.28 14.21
CA HIS A 235 -4.14 -2.02 14.17
C HIS A 235 -5.63 -2.25 13.88
N ALA A 236 -5.96 -3.35 13.17
CA ALA A 236 -7.34 -3.69 12.83
C ALA A 236 -8.09 -4.44 13.95
N ILE A 237 -7.40 -5.26 14.74
CA ILE A 237 -7.99 -6.17 15.73
C ILE A 237 -7.76 -5.67 17.16
N PRO A 238 -8.82 -5.54 17.99
CA PRO A 238 -8.67 -5.14 19.39
C PRO A 238 -8.04 -6.25 20.24
N SER A 239 -7.36 -5.86 21.34
CA SER A 239 -6.88 -6.82 22.33
C SER A 239 -8.02 -7.35 23.18
N ILE A 240 -7.96 -8.62 23.60
CA ILE A 240 -8.95 -9.20 24.51
C ILE A 240 -8.89 -8.62 25.93
N MET A 241 -7.74 -8.07 26.33
CA MET A 241 -7.51 -7.58 27.70
C MET A 241 -8.27 -6.29 27.98
N ASP A 242 -8.37 -5.41 26.99
CA ASP A 242 -8.97 -4.07 27.13
C ASP A 242 -10.04 -3.77 26.08
N VAL A 243 -10.21 -4.64 25.08
CA VAL A 243 -11.14 -4.46 23.94
C VAL A 243 -10.78 -3.23 23.08
N LEU A 244 -9.55 -2.71 23.21
CA LEU A 244 -9.09 -1.53 22.48
C LEU A 244 -8.10 -1.89 21.37
N LYS A 245 -8.22 -1.18 20.26
CA LYS A 245 -7.20 -1.11 19.21
C LYS A 245 -6.02 -0.24 19.69
N PRO A 246 -4.82 -0.38 19.11
CA PRO A 246 -3.65 0.43 19.48
C PRO A 246 -3.91 1.93 19.50
N ASP A 247 -4.56 2.48 18.47
CA ASP A 247 -4.88 3.91 18.38
C ASP A 247 -5.83 4.37 19.50
N GLN A 248 -6.85 3.56 19.79
CA GLN A 248 -7.79 3.83 20.88
C GLN A 248 -7.08 3.79 22.24
N ARG A 249 -6.17 2.82 22.43
CA ARG A 249 -5.36 2.69 23.64
C ARG A 249 -4.43 3.88 23.83
N LYS A 250 -3.81 4.40 22.75
CA LYS A 250 -2.99 5.61 22.79
C LYS A 250 -3.80 6.83 23.23
N ILE A 251 -5.02 6.99 22.70
CA ILE A 251 -5.94 8.07 23.12
C ILE A 251 -6.25 7.96 24.61
N MET A 252 -6.70 6.79 25.07
CA MET A 252 -7.06 6.55 26.48
C MET A 252 -5.86 6.75 27.41
N PHE A 253 -4.67 6.29 27.01
CA PHE A 253 -3.43 6.51 27.74
C PHE A 253 -3.14 8.00 27.96
N VAL A 254 -3.26 8.84 26.94
CA VAL A 254 -3.05 10.29 27.07
C VAL A 254 -4.13 10.93 27.94
N CYS A 255 -5.39 10.53 27.79
CA CYS A 255 -6.49 11.02 28.63
C CYS A 255 -6.26 10.73 30.11
N PHE A 256 -5.82 9.52 30.45
CA PHE A 256 -5.53 9.12 31.83
C PHE A 256 -4.27 9.80 32.38
N THR A 257 -3.17 9.79 31.63
CA THR A 257 -1.89 10.35 32.10
C THR A 257 -1.92 11.86 32.27
N LYS A 258 -2.69 12.58 31.45
CA LYS A 258 -2.89 14.03 31.58
C LYS A 258 -4.10 14.40 32.45
N SER A 259 -4.78 13.40 33.03
CA SER A 259 -5.98 13.58 33.87
C SER A 259 -6.98 14.56 33.23
N LEU A 260 -7.32 14.33 31.96
CA LEU A 260 -8.23 15.18 31.21
C LEU A 260 -9.67 14.99 31.73
N ILE A 261 -10.05 15.80 32.71
CA ILE A 261 -11.38 15.80 33.34
C ILE A 261 -12.30 16.89 32.79
N CYS A 262 -11.76 17.81 31.97
CA CYS A 262 -12.52 18.90 31.35
C CYS A 262 -12.64 18.70 29.85
N GLU A 263 -13.69 19.25 29.26
CA GLU A 263 -13.92 19.20 27.82
C GLU A 263 -12.76 19.83 27.05
N ILE A 264 -12.31 19.13 26.01
CA ILE A 264 -11.23 19.55 25.12
C ILE A 264 -11.68 19.39 23.67
N LYS A 265 -11.30 20.32 22.79
CA LYS A 265 -11.59 20.19 21.36
C LYS A 265 -10.87 18.97 20.78
N VAL A 266 -11.54 18.20 19.94
CA VAL A 266 -11.00 16.97 19.32
C VAL A 266 -9.64 17.23 18.66
N ALA A 267 -9.50 18.31 17.89
CA ALA A 267 -8.23 18.67 17.23
C ALA A 267 -7.08 18.92 18.24
N GLN A 268 -7.38 19.54 19.38
CA GLN A 268 -6.39 19.78 20.44
C GLN A 268 -6.00 18.48 21.16
N LEU A 269 -6.98 17.58 21.35
CA LEU A 269 -6.71 16.25 21.90
C LEU A 269 -5.86 15.41 20.95
N ALA A 270 -6.18 15.42 19.65
CA ALA A 270 -5.42 14.71 18.61
C ALA A 270 -3.95 15.15 18.60
N GLY A 271 -3.66 16.45 18.58
CA GLY A 271 -2.28 16.96 18.65
C GLY A 271 -1.55 16.53 19.93
N LYS A 272 -2.23 16.56 21.08
CA LYS A 272 -1.66 16.08 22.36
C LYS A 272 -1.35 14.58 22.33
N VAL A 273 -2.24 13.78 21.75
CA VAL A 273 -2.04 12.33 21.61
C VAL A 273 -0.87 12.06 20.67
N ALA A 274 -0.77 12.78 19.55
CA ALA A 274 0.32 12.60 18.60
C ALA A 274 1.69 12.85 19.24
N GLU A 275 1.83 13.94 19.99
CA GLU A 275 3.06 14.31 20.70
C GLU A 275 3.42 13.31 21.83
N ASN A 276 2.44 12.91 22.65
CA ASN A 276 2.73 12.16 23.89
C ASN A 276 2.71 10.62 23.72
N SER A 277 2.24 10.10 22.58
CA SER A 277 2.13 8.67 22.32
C SER A 277 2.95 8.17 21.13
N ASP A 278 3.83 9.04 20.59
CA ASP A 278 4.68 8.76 19.44
C ASP A 278 3.82 8.20 18.28
N TYR A 279 2.80 8.96 17.89
CA TYR A 279 1.88 8.58 16.81
C TYR A 279 2.46 9.05 15.48
N HIS A 280 2.75 8.08 14.60
CA HIS A 280 3.43 8.33 13.33
C HIS A 280 2.48 8.40 12.14
N HIS A 281 1.17 8.23 12.35
CA HIS A 281 0.17 8.31 11.28
C HIS A 281 -0.53 9.68 11.26
N ASP A 282 -1.36 9.89 10.24
CA ASP A 282 -2.05 11.16 9.99
C ASP A 282 -3.03 11.56 11.12
N GLU A 283 -2.99 12.84 11.53
CA GLU A 283 -3.82 13.37 12.62
C GLU A 283 -5.32 13.32 12.32
N GLN A 284 -5.72 13.30 11.04
CA GLN A 284 -7.13 13.14 10.65
C GLN A 284 -7.66 11.77 11.07
N SER A 285 -6.84 10.72 10.93
CA SER A 285 -7.20 9.35 11.33
C SER A 285 -7.42 9.27 12.85
N LEU A 286 -6.59 9.97 13.60
CA LEU A 286 -6.69 10.08 15.05
C LEU A 286 -7.94 10.85 15.47
N THR A 287 -8.23 11.96 14.80
CA THR A 287 -9.45 12.77 15.00
C THR A 287 -10.70 11.92 14.81
N ASN A 288 -10.77 11.14 13.72
CA ASN A 288 -11.89 10.23 13.45
C ASN A 288 -12.02 9.14 14.52
N THR A 289 -10.88 8.63 15.03
CA THR A 289 -10.87 7.62 16.09
C THR A 289 -11.38 8.18 17.42
N ILE A 290 -11.00 9.42 17.76
CA ILE A 290 -11.52 10.11 18.95
C ILE A 290 -13.03 10.31 18.84
N VAL A 291 -13.53 10.76 17.68
CA VAL A 291 -14.98 10.92 17.44
C VAL A 291 -15.72 9.59 17.55
N GLY A 292 -15.13 8.49 17.06
CA GLY A 292 -15.75 7.16 17.16
C GLY A 292 -15.71 6.53 18.55
N LEU A 293 -14.89 7.06 19.48
CA LEU A 293 -14.85 6.63 20.88
C LEU A 293 -15.80 7.41 21.78
N ALA A 294 -16.21 8.62 21.37
CA ALA A 294 -17.13 9.50 22.09
C ALA A 294 -18.59 9.11 21.82
#